data_AF-A0A1A8K2X4-F1
#
_entry.id   AF-A0A1A8K2X4-F1
#
_cell.length_a   1.000
_cell.length_b   1.000
_cell.length_c   1.000
_cell.angle_alpha   90.00
_cell.angle_beta   90.00
_cell.angle_gamma   90.00
#
_symmetry.space_group_name_H-M   'P 1'
#
loop_
_entity.id
_entity.type
_entity.pdbx_description
1 polymer ?
#
loop_
_entity_poly.entity_id
_entity_poly.type
_entity_poly.pdbx_seq_one_letter_code
_entity_poly.pdbx_strand_id
1 'polypeptide(L)'
;IERSFSSDKEHVRQCVRPPRFIEVMDRESTEKRFVVEVDIVPSLNIVKNKVYAVRLPNFKESSNKVEFEKETILRRVGSKTEPVSDKDLSDFYQRVRDRDAQRQEAEKNLFFSAPESCQDLGRKLTMLLTSGKKFIEKEKWFILVTNKFKSDDVCNIDWLLNMNVFCVFDFDPESKTSGLCKTYLQHHAANMHFLQSYRKPAGSSIKEFTSQLHLFEQTSWIFCNGRTDFIGNETPCDEMTWIKTKMTFLRESVSLICKQILPKGTFQVIFLLTSPVEKPLLHTFYEFFTDMEGHEDIICICESEKNYQKWQSFAEGSCGKETVNNSSVVGMKMSHVNATLQHVQPVNACAHKHLPVFVKGTCLLETQIEEQMHSLEILTVDHCNETSKDFINEEKTNIERQFYRGGRVTWLNFWLAENKYVD
;
A
#
# COMPACT_ATOMS: atom_id res chain seq x y z
N ILE A 1 1.92 -3.13 39.13
CA ILE A 1 1.49 -1.79 39.63
C ILE A 1 1.12 -1.87 41.11
N GLU A 2 0.13 -2.67 41.52
CA GLU A 2 -0.39 -2.68 42.91
C GLU A 2 0.62 -2.85 44.04
N ARG A 3 1.64 -3.67 43.80
CA ARG A 3 2.67 -3.99 44.79
C ARG A 3 3.91 -3.10 44.68
N SER A 4 4.06 -2.39 43.57
CA SER A 4 5.26 -1.59 43.25
C SER A 4 5.10 -0.11 43.58
N PHE A 5 3.88 0.40 43.67
CA PHE A 5 3.61 1.80 43.99
C PHE A 5 2.77 1.89 45.25
N SER A 6 3.23 2.64 46.25
CA SER A 6 2.50 2.86 47.50
C SER A 6 1.39 3.91 47.35
N SER A 7 1.60 4.92 46.50
CA SER A 7 0.64 5.99 46.17
C SER A 7 0.46 6.16 44.66
N ASP A 8 -0.52 6.98 44.25
CA ASP A 8 -0.75 7.42 42.86
C ASP A 8 -0.94 6.28 41.82
N LYS A 9 -1.36 5.09 42.27
CA LYS A 9 -1.56 3.90 41.43
C LYS A 9 -2.47 4.14 40.24
N GLU A 10 -3.52 4.92 40.43
CA GLU A 10 -4.50 5.21 39.38
C GLU A 10 -3.90 6.05 38.25
N HIS A 11 -3.05 7.03 38.58
CA HIS A 11 -2.30 7.78 37.57
C HIS A 11 -1.36 6.86 36.79
N VAL A 12 -0.67 5.95 37.48
CA VAL A 12 0.21 4.97 36.82
C VAL A 12 -0.57 4.05 35.88
N ARG A 13 -1.79 3.61 36.25
CA ARG A 13 -2.64 2.79 35.38
C ARG A 13 -3.05 3.51 34.09
N GLN A 14 -3.34 4.81 34.19
CA GLN A 14 -3.67 5.60 33.00
C GLN A 14 -2.46 5.79 32.08
N CYS A 15 -1.25 5.72 32.63
CA CYS A 15 0.00 5.83 31.87
C CYS A 15 0.52 4.51 31.31
N VAL A 16 0.15 3.35 31.87
CA VAL A 16 0.68 2.04 31.46
C VAL A 16 -0.44 1.21 30.85
N ARG A 17 -0.37 0.95 29.53
CA ARG A 17 -1.40 0.14 28.87
C ARG A 17 -1.28 -1.34 29.26
N PRO A 18 -2.37 -2.11 29.15
CA PRO A 18 -2.31 -3.55 29.36
C PRO A 18 -1.26 -4.22 28.44
N PRO A 19 -0.50 -5.21 28.95
CA PRO A 19 0.46 -5.94 28.14
C PRO A 19 -0.22 -6.65 26.98
N ARG A 20 0.37 -6.58 25.78
CA ARG A 20 -0.07 -7.31 24.59
C ARG A 20 0.88 -8.48 24.36
N PHE A 21 0.32 -9.67 24.21
CA PHE A 21 1.05 -10.89 23.88
C PHE A 21 0.89 -11.14 22.39
N ILE A 22 1.97 -10.93 21.63
CA ILE A 22 1.99 -11.07 20.18
C ILE A 22 2.69 -12.39 19.87
N GLU A 23 1.95 -13.36 19.34
CA GLU A 23 2.50 -14.65 18.95
C GLU A 23 3.46 -14.48 17.76
N VAL A 24 4.67 -15.02 17.88
CA VAL A 24 5.66 -15.05 16.81
C VAL A 24 5.57 -16.42 16.14
N MET A 25 4.98 -16.46 14.94
CA MET A 25 4.85 -17.71 14.19
C MET A 25 6.14 -17.99 13.40
N ASP A 26 6.80 -19.08 13.75
CA ASP A 26 7.84 -19.71 12.93
C ASP A 26 7.21 -20.90 12.20
N ARG A 27 7.37 -20.97 10.88
CA ARG A 27 6.69 -21.95 10.02
C ARG A 27 7.16 -23.40 10.27
N GLU A 28 8.32 -23.58 10.90
CA GLU A 28 8.92 -24.89 11.15
C GLU A 28 8.91 -25.33 12.62
N SER A 29 8.51 -24.45 13.55
CA SER A 29 8.54 -24.72 14.98
C SER A 29 7.17 -25.06 15.55
N THR A 30 7.11 -26.11 16.38
CA THR A 30 5.92 -26.45 17.19
C THR A 30 5.85 -25.66 18.50
N GLU A 31 6.87 -24.86 18.83
CA GLU A 31 6.91 -24.05 20.05
C GLU A 31 6.24 -22.69 19.83
N LYS A 32 5.28 -22.34 20.69
CA LYS A 32 4.67 -21.01 20.72
C LYS A 32 5.58 -20.02 21.43
N ARG A 33 6.05 -19.00 20.72
CA ARG A 33 6.82 -17.88 21.27
C ARG A 33 5.99 -16.61 21.24
N PHE A 34 6.14 -15.76 22.24
CA PHE A 34 5.40 -14.50 22.34
C PHE A 34 6.36 -13.33 22.56
N VAL A 35 6.12 -12.23 21.88
CA VAL A 35 6.65 -10.92 22.24
C VAL A 35 5.63 -10.26 23.17
N VAL A 36 6.09 -9.79 24.33
CA VAL A 36 5.26 -9.03 25.27
C VAL A 36 5.55 -7.55 25.07
N GLU A 37 4.57 -6.82 24.55
CA GLU A 37 4.64 -5.37 24.36
C GLU A 37 3.89 -4.66 25.50
N VAL A 38 4.50 -3.62 26.06
CA VAL A 38 3.89 -2.76 27.08
C VAL A 38 4.13 -1.30 26.71
N ASP A 39 3.06 -0.61 26.33
CA ASP A 39 3.11 0.82 26.04
C ASP A 39 3.06 1.66 27.32
N ILE A 40 3.92 2.69 27.38
CA ILE A 40 3.93 3.68 28.45
C ILE A 40 3.67 5.06 27.85
N VAL A 41 2.54 5.67 28.21
CA VAL A 41 2.06 6.97 27.71
C VAL A 41 1.88 7.96 28.87
N PRO A 42 2.95 8.62 29.34
CA PRO A 42 2.89 9.51 30.48
C PRO A 42 2.43 10.91 30.06
N SER A 43 1.16 11.05 29.66
CA SER A 43 0.59 12.34 29.22
C SER A 43 0.69 13.39 30.32
N LEU A 44 1.04 14.62 29.94
CA LEU A 44 1.17 15.77 30.82
C LEU A 44 -0.08 15.97 31.67
N ASN A 45 -1.28 15.81 31.10
CA ASN A 45 -2.54 15.98 31.82
C ASN A 45 -2.67 15.02 33.03
N ILE A 46 -1.99 13.88 32.99
CA ILE A 46 -2.00 12.88 34.07
C ILE A 46 -0.83 13.11 35.03
N VAL A 47 0.37 13.41 34.50
CA VAL A 47 1.61 13.40 35.29
C VAL A 47 2.12 14.78 35.73
N LYS A 48 1.42 15.87 35.39
CA LYS A 48 1.84 17.23 35.71
C LYS A 48 2.08 17.43 37.20
N ASN A 49 3.23 17.99 37.54
CA ASN A 49 3.75 18.24 38.88
C ASN A 49 3.89 16.98 39.75
N LYS A 50 3.95 15.79 39.15
CA LYS A 50 4.07 14.53 39.88
C LYS A 50 5.48 13.96 39.86
N VAL A 51 5.84 13.33 40.97
CA VAL A 51 7.03 12.49 41.13
C VAL A 51 6.57 11.18 41.74
N TYR A 52 6.95 10.07 41.11
CA TYR A 52 6.57 8.74 41.55
C TYR A 52 7.76 8.05 42.20
N ALA A 53 7.54 7.49 43.38
CA ALA A 53 8.46 6.54 44.00
C ALA A 53 7.98 5.13 43.70
N VAL A 54 8.92 4.23 43.40
CA VAL A 54 8.62 2.85 43.01
C VAL A 54 9.45 1.87 43.81
N ARG A 55 8.86 0.71 44.09
CA ARG A 55 9.52 -0.50 44.60
C ARG A 55 9.64 -1.49 43.46
N LEU A 56 10.87 -1.70 42.99
CA LEU A 56 11.11 -2.63 41.90
C LEU A 56 11.00 -4.07 42.43
N PRO A 57 10.26 -4.95 41.72
CA PRO A 57 10.23 -6.36 42.06
C PRO A 57 11.57 -7.01 41.69
N ASN A 58 12.11 -7.80 42.60
CA ASN A 58 13.29 -8.62 42.41
C ASN A 58 12.92 -10.08 42.69
N PHE A 59 12.97 -10.92 41.66
CA PHE A 59 12.66 -12.33 41.80
C PHE A 59 13.90 -13.10 42.27
N LYS A 60 13.81 -13.69 43.47
CA LYS A 60 14.86 -14.56 43.98
C LYS A 60 14.54 -16.01 43.63
N GLU A 61 15.30 -16.56 42.68
CA GLU A 61 15.18 -17.96 42.26
C GLU A 61 15.36 -18.94 43.43
N SER A 62 16.32 -18.68 44.31
CA SER A 62 16.65 -19.55 45.45
C SER A 62 15.52 -19.74 46.45
N SER A 63 14.61 -18.76 46.57
CA SER A 63 13.47 -18.81 47.49
C SER A 63 12.12 -18.89 46.76
N ASN A 64 12.13 -18.91 45.41
CA ASN A 64 10.97 -18.83 44.53
C ASN A 64 9.97 -17.73 44.96
N LYS A 65 10.49 -16.57 45.38
CA LYS A 65 9.70 -15.44 45.89
C LYS A 65 10.11 -14.14 45.24
N VAL A 66 9.11 -13.29 45.00
CA VAL A 66 9.32 -11.90 44.59
C VAL A 66 9.49 -11.05 45.84
N GLU A 67 10.72 -10.56 46.03
CA GLU A 67 11.02 -9.52 47.01
C GLU A 67 10.92 -8.15 46.34
N PHE A 68 10.75 -7.09 47.14
CA PHE A 68 10.64 -5.73 46.64
C PHE A 68 11.78 -4.91 47.19
N GLU A 69 12.43 -4.16 46.30
CA GLU A 69 13.46 -3.21 46.70
C GLU A 69 12.87 -2.05 47.49
N LYS A 70 13.76 -1.29 48.15
CA LYS A 70 13.38 -0.07 48.86
C LYS A 70 12.73 0.91 47.89
N GLU A 71 11.66 1.53 48.36
CA GLU A 71 10.96 2.56 47.61
C GLU A 71 11.88 3.73 47.28
N THR A 72 12.02 4.00 45.99
CA THR A 72 13.06 4.91 45.47
C THR A 72 12.49 5.71 44.30
N ILE A 73 12.93 6.96 44.17
CA ILE A 73 12.67 7.78 42.99
C ILE A 73 13.80 7.53 41.99
N LEU A 74 13.42 7.18 40.76
CA LEU A 74 14.37 6.91 39.69
C LEU A 74 14.41 8.07 38.71
N ARG A 75 15.60 8.36 38.18
CA ARG A 75 15.81 9.31 37.09
C ARG A 75 16.56 8.65 35.94
N ARG A 76 16.34 9.16 34.73
CA ARG A 76 17.11 8.76 33.55
C ARG A 76 18.27 9.71 33.34
N VAL A 77 19.48 9.18 33.22
CA VAL A 77 20.71 9.92 32.91
C VAL A 77 21.32 9.29 31.65
N GLY A 78 21.05 9.91 30.50
CA GLY A 78 21.37 9.33 29.20
C GLY A 78 20.59 8.02 28.94
N SER A 79 21.31 6.95 28.65
CA SER A 79 20.72 5.61 28.45
C SER A 79 20.49 4.83 29.76
N LYS A 80 20.98 5.33 30.90
CA LYS A 80 20.89 4.64 32.20
C LYS A 80 19.72 5.16 33.04
N THR A 81 19.18 4.28 33.89
CA THR A 81 18.21 4.62 34.93
C THR A 81 18.89 4.44 36.29
N GLU A 82 18.87 5.47 37.13
CA GLU A 82 19.55 5.47 38.44
C GLU A 82 18.66 6.07 39.54
N PRO A 83 18.87 5.68 40.82
CA PRO A 83 18.26 6.34 41.98
C PRO A 83 18.63 7.82 42.11
N VAL A 84 17.67 8.64 42.50
CA VAL A 84 17.93 10.02 42.96
C VAL A 84 18.52 9.95 44.37
N SER A 85 19.68 10.57 44.58
CA SER A 85 20.31 10.63 45.91
C SER A 85 19.60 11.62 46.83
N ASP A 86 19.70 11.42 48.14
CA ASP A 86 19.09 12.32 49.13
C ASP A 86 19.57 13.78 49.00
N LYS A 87 20.82 13.98 48.57
CA LYS A 87 21.40 15.32 48.34
C LYS A 87 20.79 16.02 47.12
N ASP A 88 20.41 15.26 46.10
CA ASP A 88 19.86 15.78 44.85
C ASP A 88 18.34 15.93 44.88
N LEU A 89 17.69 15.41 45.94
CA LEU A 89 16.23 15.30 46.00
C LEU A 89 15.54 16.66 45.83
N SER A 90 16.04 17.71 46.50
CA SER A 90 15.48 19.06 46.41
C SER A 90 15.56 19.63 44.98
N ASP A 91 16.71 19.52 44.33
CA ASP A 91 16.90 19.95 42.94
C ASP A 91 16.02 19.13 41.98
N PHE A 92 15.90 17.82 42.23
CA PHE A 92 15.03 16.95 41.44
C PHE A 92 13.57 17.39 41.47
N TYR A 93 13.04 17.78 42.63
CA TYR A 93 11.68 18.33 42.75
C TYR A 93 11.55 19.70 42.08
N GLN A 94 12.55 20.57 42.19
CA GLN A 94 12.51 21.91 41.60
C GLN A 94 12.40 21.84 40.06
N ARG A 95 13.12 20.90 39.44
CA ARG A 95 13.12 20.69 37.99
C ARG A 95 11.90 19.92 37.44
N VAL A 96 10.94 19.55 38.28
CA VAL A 96 9.69 18.91 37.80
C VAL A 96 8.99 19.82 36.79
N ARG A 97 8.93 21.13 37.07
CA ARG A 97 8.27 22.11 36.19
C ARG A 97 8.95 22.20 34.83
N ASP A 98 10.28 22.15 34.80
CA ASP A 98 11.04 22.20 33.55
C ASP A 98 10.78 20.94 32.70
N ARG A 99 10.71 19.76 33.34
CA ARG A 99 10.36 18.50 32.66
C ARG A 99 8.92 18.50 32.17
N ASP A 100 8.00 19.10 32.92
CA ASP A 100 6.62 19.28 32.49
C ASP A 100 6.53 20.23 31.29
N ALA A 101 7.31 21.32 31.29
CA ALA A 101 7.40 22.22 30.14
C ALA A 101 7.98 21.51 28.91
N GLN A 102 9.05 20.72 29.07
CA GLN A 102 9.61 19.90 27.99
C GLN A 102 8.60 18.87 27.46
N ARG A 103 7.84 18.22 28.35
CA ARG A 103 6.77 17.30 27.96
C ARG A 103 5.64 18.03 27.26
N GLN A 104 5.23 19.20 27.75
CA GLN A 104 4.22 20.04 27.10
C GLN A 104 4.65 20.44 25.69
N GLU A 105 5.92 20.80 25.52
CA GLU A 105 6.50 21.15 24.24
C GLU A 105 6.59 19.93 23.31
N ALA A 106 6.99 18.76 23.83
CA ALA A 106 6.99 17.52 23.05
C ALA A 106 5.57 17.10 22.63
N GLU A 107 4.58 17.22 23.53
CA GLU A 107 3.17 16.96 23.23
C GLU A 107 2.59 17.97 22.24
N LYS A 108 2.95 19.26 22.33
CA LYS A 108 2.55 20.28 21.34
C LYS A 108 3.24 20.08 20.00
N ASN A 109 4.51 19.69 19.97
CA ASN A 109 5.20 19.35 18.72
C ASN A 109 4.68 18.04 18.13
N LEU A 110 4.11 17.13 18.92
CA LEU A 110 3.27 16.05 18.42
C LEU A 110 1.93 16.55 17.83
N PHE A 111 1.48 17.78 18.11
CA PHE A 111 0.33 18.38 17.42
C PHE A 111 0.72 19.19 16.18
N PHE A 112 1.95 19.75 16.13
CA PHE A 112 2.46 20.53 14.98
C PHE A 112 3.33 19.73 14.00
N SER A 113 3.81 18.56 14.42
CA SER A 113 4.68 17.66 13.65
C SER A 113 4.16 16.21 13.61
N ALA A 114 2.96 15.94 14.13
CA ALA A 114 2.25 14.74 13.70
C ALA A 114 1.50 15.03 12.40
N PRO A 115 1.59 14.14 11.40
CA PRO A 115 0.47 13.94 10.50
C PRO A 115 -0.76 13.67 11.38
N GLU A 116 -1.89 14.29 11.05
CA GLU A 116 -3.17 14.13 11.75
C GLU A 116 -3.41 12.66 12.16
N SER A 117 -3.33 12.37 13.47
CA SER A 117 -3.38 11.03 14.06
C SER A 117 -2.27 10.09 13.57
N CYS A 118 -1.84 9.14 14.42
CA CYS A 118 -1.21 7.92 13.91
C CYS A 118 -2.30 7.17 13.11
N GLN A 119 -2.56 7.62 11.88
CA GLN A 119 -3.28 6.85 10.88
C GLN A 119 -2.41 5.63 10.69
N ASP A 120 -2.94 4.46 11.03
CA ASP A 120 -2.40 3.20 10.53
C ASP A 120 -2.45 3.30 9.00
N LEU A 121 -1.35 3.77 8.40
CA LEU A 121 -1.24 4.01 6.96
C LEU A 121 -1.48 2.71 6.20
N GLY A 122 -1.09 1.57 6.79
CA GLY A 122 -1.38 0.24 6.26
C GLY A 122 -2.87 -0.04 6.22
N ARG A 123 -3.60 0.24 7.31
CA ARG A 123 -5.07 0.14 7.34
C ARG A 123 -5.72 1.12 6.36
N LYS A 124 -5.25 2.36 6.28
CA LYS A 124 -5.80 3.36 5.35
C LYS A 124 -5.63 2.90 3.90
N LEU A 125 -4.40 2.48 3.55
CA LEU A 125 -4.09 1.95 2.23
C LEU A 125 -4.96 0.72 1.92
N THR A 126 -5.10 -0.20 2.86
CA THR A 126 -5.99 -1.37 2.74
C THR A 126 -7.42 -0.93 2.45
N MET A 127 -7.97 -0.01 3.26
CA MET A 127 -9.35 0.47 3.08
C MET A 127 -9.58 1.13 1.73
N LEU A 128 -8.62 1.91 1.23
CA LEU A 128 -8.72 2.59 -0.06
C LEU A 128 -8.72 1.60 -1.24
N LEU A 129 -7.91 0.53 -1.17
CA LEU A 129 -7.77 -0.46 -2.24
C LEU A 129 -8.88 -1.52 -2.22
N THR A 130 -9.39 -1.88 -1.04
CA THR A 130 -10.41 -2.93 -0.90
C THR A 130 -11.82 -2.40 -0.71
N SER A 131 -12.00 -1.08 -0.59
CA SER A 131 -13.28 -0.46 -0.23
C SER A 131 -13.90 -1.06 1.05
N GLY A 132 -13.03 -1.44 2.00
CA GLY A 132 -13.43 -2.06 3.28
C GLY A 132 -13.66 -3.58 3.22
N LYS A 133 -13.51 -4.21 2.06
CA LYS A 133 -13.49 -5.68 1.93
C LYS A 133 -12.16 -6.25 2.44
N LYS A 134 -12.12 -7.58 2.61
CA LYS A 134 -10.90 -8.28 3.04
C LYS A 134 -9.84 -8.31 1.93
N PHE A 135 -10.27 -8.48 0.69
CA PHE A 135 -9.40 -8.56 -0.48
C PHE A 135 -9.76 -7.51 -1.51
N ILE A 136 -8.80 -7.16 -2.36
CA ILE A 136 -9.03 -6.39 -3.58
C ILE A 136 -9.99 -7.17 -4.48
N GLU A 137 -10.97 -6.46 -5.06
CA GLU A 137 -11.93 -7.06 -5.97
C GLU A 137 -11.25 -7.60 -7.23
N LYS A 138 -11.44 -8.89 -7.52
CA LYS A 138 -10.78 -9.60 -8.63
C LYS A 138 -11.02 -8.96 -10.00
N GLU A 139 -12.22 -8.41 -10.22
CA GLU A 139 -12.64 -7.86 -11.51
C GLU A 139 -12.36 -6.36 -11.64
N LYS A 140 -11.85 -5.71 -10.59
CA LYS A 140 -11.58 -4.27 -10.58
C LYS A 140 -10.31 -3.97 -11.38
N TRP A 141 -10.43 -3.05 -12.33
CA TRP A 141 -9.31 -2.59 -13.15
C TRP A 141 -8.53 -1.48 -12.46
N PHE A 142 -7.21 -1.45 -12.68
CA PHE A 142 -6.35 -0.40 -12.14
C PHE A 142 -5.72 0.42 -13.26
N ILE A 143 -5.75 1.73 -13.11
CA ILE A 143 -4.99 2.68 -13.93
C ILE A 143 -3.91 3.27 -13.05
N LEU A 144 -2.66 3.16 -13.47
CA LEU A 144 -1.53 3.73 -12.75
C LEU A 144 -1.10 5.03 -13.41
N VAL A 145 -0.84 6.06 -12.62
CA VAL A 145 -0.21 7.29 -13.07
C VAL A 145 1.09 7.44 -12.29
N THR A 146 2.22 7.40 -13.00
CA THR A 146 3.53 7.29 -12.39
C THR A 146 4.52 8.29 -12.96
N ASN A 147 5.49 8.67 -12.15
CA ASN A 147 6.68 9.39 -12.57
C ASN A 147 7.94 8.53 -12.33
N LYS A 148 9.12 9.18 -12.33
CA LYS A 148 10.40 8.47 -12.21
C LYS A 148 10.51 7.70 -10.90
N PHE A 149 10.67 6.39 -11.01
CA PHE A 149 10.96 5.53 -9.86
C PHE A 149 12.44 5.64 -9.46
N LYS A 150 12.70 5.57 -8.14
CA LYS A 150 14.07 5.39 -7.63
C LYS A 150 14.44 3.92 -7.68
N SER A 151 15.74 3.61 -7.73
CA SER A 151 16.23 2.23 -7.71
C SER A 151 15.62 1.38 -6.61
N ASP A 152 15.51 1.93 -5.40
CA ASP A 152 15.02 1.22 -4.22
C ASP A 152 13.51 0.95 -4.32
N ASP A 153 12.76 1.84 -4.96
CA ASP A 153 11.31 1.70 -5.17
C ASP A 153 11.02 0.64 -6.25
N VAL A 154 11.84 0.57 -7.30
CA VAL A 154 11.72 -0.42 -8.38
C VAL A 154 11.81 -1.86 -7.86
N CYS A 155 12.59 -2.10 -6.81
CA CYS A 155 12.72 -3.43 -6.20
C CYS A 155 11.49 -3.85 -5.35
N ASN A 156 10.48 -2.99 -5.22
CA ASN A 156 9.33 -3.21 -4.33
C ASN A 156 7.99 -3.09 -5.09
N ILE A 157 7.91 -3.72 -6.27
CA ILE A 157 6.76 -3.62 -7.17
C ILE A 157 5.91 -4.90 -7.23
N ASP A 158 6.19 -5.93 -6.43
CA ASP A 158 5.49 -7.22 -6.54
C ASP A 158 3.96 -7.10 -6.40
N TRP A 159 3.51 -6.19 -5.53
CA TRP A 159 2.09 -5.90 -5.37
C TRP A 159 1.44 -5.46 -6.69
N LEU A 160 2.15 -4.71 -7.53
CA LEU A 160 1.67 -4.22 -8.80
C LEU A 160 1.56 -5.34 -9.83
N LEU A 161 2.49 -6.31 -9.80
CA LEU A 161 2.51 -7.47 -10.71
C LEU A 161 1.27 -8.35 -10.52
N ASN A 162 0.71 -8.37 -9.31
CA ASN A 162 -0.49 -9.14 -8.99
C ASN A 162 -1.81 -8.37 -9.23
N MET A 163 -1.76 -7.12 -9.70
CA MET A 163 -2.97 -6.33 -9.96
C MET A 163 -3.47 -6.46 -11.39
N ASN A 164 -4.77 -6.30 -11.57
CA ASN A 164 -5.39 -6.21 -12.88
C ASN A 164 -5.18 -4.82 -13.50
N VAL A 165 -3.94 -4.53 -13.92
CA VAL A 165 -3.56 -3.21 -14.47
C VAL A 165 -4.01 -3.07 -15.91
N PHE A 166 -4.98 -2.20 -16.15
CA PHE A 166 -5.47 -1.87 -17.49
C PHE A 166 -4.44 -1.06 -18.27
N CYS A 167 -3.98 0.06 -17.70
CA CYS A 167 -2.96 0.89 -18.32
C CYS A 167 -2.11 1.66 -17.31
N VAL A 168 -0.93 2.07 -17.77
CA VAL A 168 0.02 2.90 -17.02
C VAL A 168 0.27 4.19 -17.80
N PHE A 169 -0.05 5.34 -17.20
CA PHE A 169 0.36 6.66 -17.66
C PHE A 169 1.73 6.98 -17.07
N ASP A 170 2.77 6.70 -17.85
CA ASP A 170 4.17 6.79 -17.42
C ASP A 170 4.82 8.09 -17.90
N PHE A 171 5.22 8.92 -16.94
CA PHE A 171 5.88 10.20 -17.18
C PHE A 171 7.41 10.12 -17.15
N ASP A 172 8.01 8.95 -16.93
CA ASP A 172 9.46 8.74 -16.97
C ASP A 172 9.94 8.29 -18.36
N PRO A 173 10.65 9.15 -19.11
CA PRO A 173 11.15 8.80 -20.44
C PRO A 173 12.22 7.72 -20.46
N GLU A 174 12.81 7.39 -19.32
CA GLU A 174 13.81 6.33 -19.14
C GLU A 174 13.19 5.06 -18.53
N SER A 175 11.87 5.02 -18.36
CA SER A 175 11.19 3.91 -17.69
C SER A 175 11.46 2.55 -18.36
N LYS A 176 11.53 2.53 -19.71
CA LYS A 176 11.83 1.31 -20.47
C LYS A 176 13.30 0.87 -20.41
N THR A 177 14.24 1.80 -20.18
CA THR A 177 15.68 1.51 -20.19
C THR A 177 16.24 1.24 -18.80
N SER A 178 15.67 1.86 -17.77
CA SER A 178 16.15 1.76 -16.39
C SER A 178 15.10 1.87 -15.29
N GLY A 179 13.83 2.15 -15.61
CA GLY A 179 12.79 2.39 -14.61
C GLY A 179 11.76 1.27 -14.46
N LEU A 180 10.52 1.68 -14.15
CA LEU A 180 9.43 0.77 -13.79
C LEU A 180 9.05 -0.15 -14.95
N CYS A 181 8.93 0.38 -16.17
CA CYS A 181 8.55 -0.38 -17.35
C CYS A 181 9.52 -1.53 -17.62
N LYS A 182 10.83 -1.26 -17.56
CA LYS A 182 11.86 -2.29 -17.74
C LYS A 182 11.68 -3.44 -16.77
N THR A 183 11.42 -3.13 -15.51
CA THR A 183 11.31 -4.12 -14.42
C THR A 183 10.01 -4.89 -14.54
N TYR A 184 8.91 -4.21 -14.85
CA TYR A 184 7.63 -4.86 -15.16
C TYR A 184 7.77 -5.87 -16.30
N LEU A 185 8.48 -5.50 -17.37
CA LEU A 185 8.75 -6.36 -18.52
C LEU A 185 9.64 -7.58 -18.24
N GLN A 186 10.21 -7.70 -17.04
CA GLN A 186 10.90 -8.94 -16.63
C GLN A 186 9.91 -10.01 -16.15
N HIS A 187 8.68 -9.63 -15.84
CA HIS A 187 7.67 -10.49 -15.25
C HIS A 187 6.41 -10.61 -16.12
N HIS A 188 6.03 -9.53 -16.80
CA HIS A 188 4.81 -9.43 -17.60
C HIS A 188 5.07 -8.91 -19.02
N ALA A 189 4.15 -9.20 -19.94
CA ALA A 189 4.07 -8.54 -21.24
C ALA A 189 3.27 -7.24 -21.14
N ALA A 190 3.67 -6.23 -21.92
CA ALA A 190 2.95 -4.97 -22.02
C ALA A 190 3.03 -4.38 -23.43
N ASN A 191 1.95 -3.72 -23.85
CA ASN A 191 1.89 -3.00 -25.11
C ASN A 191 2.38 -1.57 -24.94
N MET A 192 3.31 -1.16 -25.79
CA MET A 192 3.95 0.15 -25.70
C MET A 192 3.20 1.17 -26.55
N HIS A 193 2.59 2.15 -25.90
CA HIS A 193 1.77 3.19 -26.51
C HIS A 193 2.29 4.58 -26.16
N PHE A 194 1.85 5.57 -26.93
CA PHE A 194 1.94 6.99 -26.60
C PHE A 194 0.53 7.56 -26.50
N LEU A 195 0.37 8.77 -25.98
CA LEU A 195 -0.95 9.41 -25.87
C LEU A 195 -1.69 9.46 -27.23
N GLN A 196 -0.99 9.72 -28.34
CA GLN A 196 -1.63 9.69 -29.66
C GLN A 196 -2.10 8.31 -30.14
N SER A 197 -1.58 7.22 -29.57
CA SER A 197 -2.06 5.87 -29.88
C SER A 197 -3.53 5.71 -29.49
N TYR A 198 -3.99 6.49 -28.51
CA TYR A 198 -5.37 6.51 -28.04
C TYR A 198 -6.31 7.36 -28.91
N ARG A 199 -5.84 7.90 -30.03
CA ARG A 199 -6.70 8.59 -31.01
C ARG A 199 -7.50 7.57 -31.81
N LYS A 200 -8.73 7.31 -31.37
CA LYS A 200 -9.66 6.43 -32.07
C LYS A 200 -10.01 6.97 -33.46
N PRO A 201 -9.82 6.21 -34.55
CA PRO A 201 -10.25 6.61 -35.89
C PRO A 201 -11.75 6.92 -35.96
N ALA A 202 -12.12 7.86 -36.83
CA ALA A 202 -13.54 8.13 -37.11
C ALA A 202 -14.18 6.91 -37.78
N GLY A 203 -15.36 6.50 -37.31
CA GLY A 203 -16.10 5.35 -37.85
C GLY A 203 -15.74 3.97 -37.28
N SER A 204 -14.62 3.81 -36.56
CA SER A 204 -14.33 2.54 -35.88
C SER A 204 -15.14 2.39 -34.58
N SER A 205 -15.59 1.17 -34.30
CA SER A 205 -16.24 0.83 -33.03
C SER A 205 -15.22 0.75 -31.89
N ILE A 206 -15.68 0.88 -30.64
CA ILE A 206 -14.83 0.71 -29.46
C ILE A 206 -14.26 -0.71 -29.39
N LYS A 207 -15.02 -1.72 -29.82
CA LYS A 207 -14.55 -3.11 -29.83
C LYS A 207 -13.40 -3.31 -30.80
N GLU A 208 -13.50 -2.79 -32.03
CA GLU A 208 -12.40 -2.86 -33.01
C GLU A 208 -11.17 -2.12 -32.52
N PHE A 209 -11.36 -0.94 -31.92
CA PHE A 209 -10.27 -0.13 -31.40
C PHE A 209 -9.53 -0.79 -30.24
N THR A 210 -10.26 -1.31 -29.25
CA THR A 210 -9.69 -2.05 -28.11
C THR A 210 -8.97 -3.30 -28.57
N SER A 211 -9.52 -4.04 -29.54
CA SER A 211 -8.87 -5.21 -30.14
C SER A 211 -7.59 -4.84 -30.90
N GLN A 212 -7.59 -3.75 -31.67
CA GLN A 212 -6.42 -3.30 -32.43
C GLN A 212 -5.24 -2.92 -31.51
N LEU A 213 -5.53 -2.36 -30.35
CA LEU A 213 -4.53 -1.98 -29.35
C LEU A 213 -4.27 -3.09 -28.32
N HIS A 214 -4.89 -4.28 -28.49
CA HIS A 214 -4.80 -5.39 -27.55
C HIS A 214 -5.09 -4.97 -26.10
N LEU A 215 -6.06 -4.05 -25.92
CA LEU A 215 -6.52 -3.61 -24.61
C LEU A 215 -7.27 -4.77 -23.95
N PHE A 216 -7.13 -4.92 -22.62
CA PHE A 216 -7.62 -6.06 -21.82
C PHE A 216 -6.88 -7.39 -21.99
N GLU A 217 -6.12 -7.56 -23.06
CA GLU A 217 -5.26 -8.75 -23.26
C GLU A 217 -3.89 -8.56 -22.61
N GLN A 218 -3.35 -7.34 -22.69
CA GLN A 218 -2.09 -6.96 -22.04
C GLN A 218 -2.21 -5.55 -21.47
N THR A 219 -1.41 -5.26 -20.45
CA THR A 219 -1.33 -3.91 -19.89
C THR A 219 -0.85 -2.93 -20.95
N SER A 220 -1.60 -1.84 -21.14
CA SER A 220 -1.20 -0.76 -22.03
C SER A 220 -0.24 0.20 -21.30
N TRP A 221 1.03 0.19 -21.67
CA TRP A 221 2.05 1.10 -21.16
C TRP A 221 2.13 2.38 -22.00
N ILE A 222 1.61 3.49 -21.47
CA ILE A 222 1.50 4.76 -22.19
C ILE A 222 2.63 5.69 -21.74
N PHE A 223 3.60 5.94 -22.62
CA PHE A 223 4.67 6.91 -22.37
C PHE A 223 4.16 8.34 -22.60
N CYS A 224 3.79 9.01 -21.52
CA CYS A 224 3.16 10.33 -21.58
C CYS A 224 4.14 11.45 -21.94
N ASN A 225 5.42 11.32 -21.57
CA ASN A 225 6.48 12.28 -21.92
C ASN A 225 7.48 11.70 -22.94
N GLY A 226 7.03 10.82 -23.83
CA GLY A 226 7.87 10.20 -24.84
C GLY A 226 8.92 9.26 -24.24
N ARG A 227 9.92 8.90 -25.05
CA ARG A 227 10.98 7.95 -24.68
C ARG A 227 12.34 8.43 -25.17
N THR A 228 13.36 8.26 -24.34
CA THR A 228 14.75 8.60 -24.70
C THR A 228 15.35 7.62 -25.70
N ASP A 229 14.94 6.34 -25.66
CA ASP A 229 15.43 5.27 -26.53
C ASP A 229 14.65 5.13 -27.85
N PHE A 230 13.62 5.95 -28.07
CA PHE A 230 12.73 5.81 -29.22
C PHE A 230 13.20 6.66 -30.41
N ILE A 231 13.52 5.99 -31.52
CA ILE A 231 13.97 6.61 -32.78
C ILE A 231 12.77 7.09 -33.61
N GLY A 232 11.87 7.86 -32.99
CA GLY A 232 10.70 8.43 -33.65
C GLY A 232 10.37 9.82 -33.12
N ASN A 233 9.20 10.35 -33.47
CA ASN A 233 8.83 11.74 -33.15
C ASN A 233 8.32 11.94 -31.71
N GLU A 234 8.44 10.93 -30.86
CA GLU A 234 7.98 10.94 -29.46
C GLU A 234 9.15 11.13 -28.50
N THR A 235 9.86 12.25 -28.67
CA THR A 235 10.97 12.64 -27.81
C THR A 235 10.49 13.39 -26.56
N PRO A 236 11.18 13.26 -25.43
CA PRO A 236 10.85 13.99 -24.21
C PRO A 236 10.99 15.50 -24.37
N CYS A 237 10.20 16.27 -23.63
CA CYS A 237 10.23 17.72 -23.68
C CYS A 237 10.00 18.36 -22.30
N ASP A 238 10.24 19.67 -22.19
CA ASP A 238 10.00 20.43 -20.97
C ASP A 238 8.49 20.60 -20.68
N GLU A 239 8.15 20.94 -19.43
CA GLU A 239 6.75 21.05 -18.97
C GLU A 239 5.89 21.97 -19.85
N MET A 240 6.44 23.09 -20.35
CA MET A 240 5.64 24.05 -21.11
C MET A 240 5.44 23.58 -22.56
N THR A 241 6.45 22.97 -23.16
CA THR A 241 6.31 22.32 -24.47
C THR A 241 5.35 21.14 -24.40
N TRP A 242 5.43 20.34 -23.33
CA TRP A 242 4.51 19.23 -23.08
C TRP A 242 3.05 19.72 -23.02
N ILE A 243 2.77 20.76 -22.22
CA ILE A 243 1.42 21.34 -22.10
C ILE A 243 0.90 21.82 -23.46
N LYS A 244 1.74 22.44 -24.29
CA LYS A 244 1.33 22.94 -25.61
C LYS A 244 1.03 21.83 -26.62
N THR A 245 1.73 20.70 -26.52
CA THR A 245 1.75 19.69 -27.59
C THR A 245 1.06 18.39 -27.23
N LYS A 246 1.01 18.01 -25.95
CA LYS A 246 0.53 16.70 -25.46
C LYS A 246 -0.80 16.79 -24.69
N MET A 247 -1.16 17.96 -24.16
CA MET A 247 -2.35 18.14 -23.32
C MET A 247 -3.66 17.71 -24.01
N THR A 248 -3.84 18.03 -25.28
CA THR A 248 -5.03 17.61 -26.05
C THR A 248 -5.11 16.08 -26.16
N PHE A 249 -3.97 15.43 -26.43
CA PHE A 249 -3.93 13.97 -26.51
C PHE A 249 -4.19 13.31 -25.16
N LEU A 250 -3.67 13.89 -24.06
CA LEU A 250 -3.99 13.44 -22.70
C LEU A 250 -5.51 13.45 -22.47
N ARG A 251 -6.15 14.59 -22.70
CA ARG A 251 -7.61 14.74 -22.53
C ARG A 251 -8.39 13.74 -23.37
N GLU A 252 -8.04 13.61 -24.66
CA GLU A 252 -8.70 12.64 -25.56
C GLU A 252 -8.56 11.20 -25.05
N SER A 253 -7.36 10.85 -24.55
CA SER A 253 -7.06 9.50 -24.05
C SER A 253 -7.84 9.19 -22.76
N VAL A 254 -7.79 10.08 -21.77
CA VAL A 254 -8.50 9.95 -20.50
C VAL A 254 -10.00 9.84 -20.76
N SER A 255 -10.56 10.74 -21.57
CA SER A 255 -11.99 10.74 -21.92
C SER A 255 -12.43 9.46 -22.59
N LEU A 256 -11.63 8.94 -23.53
CA LEU A 256 -11.92 7.66 -24.17
C LEU A 256 -11.94 6.52 -23.16
N ILE A 257 -10.94 6.45 -22.28
CA ILE A 257 -10.83 5.40 -21.26
C ILE A 257 -12.01 5.46 -20.30
N CYS A 258 -12.26 6.62 -19.68
CA CYS A 258 -13.26 6.76 -18.62
C CYS A 258 -14.71 6.74 -19.11
N LYS A 259 -14.99 7.17 -20.34
CA LYS A 259 -16.38 7.32 -20.84
C LYS A 259 -16.80 6.24 -21.83
N GLN A 260 -15.86 5.57 -22.50
CA GLN A 260 -16.18 4.63 -23.58
C GLN A 260 -15.58 3.24 -23.40
N ILE A 261 -14.44 3.10 -22.71
CA ILE A 261 -13.76 1.80 -22.56
C ILE A 261 -14.09 1.15 -21.21
N LEU A 262 -13.84 1.84 -20.10
CA LEU A 262 -14.05 1.31 -18.75
C LEU A 262 -15.37 1.87 -18.17
N PRO A 263 -16.34 1.01 -17.83
CA PRO A 263 -17.57 1.45 -17.19
C PRO A 263 -17.32 2.13 -15.84
N LYS A 264 -18.24 3.03 -15.44
CA LYS A 264 -18.16 3.69 -14.13
C LYS A 264 -18.22 2.65 -13.00
N GLY A 265 -17.33 2.80 -12.01
CA GLY A 265 -17.23 1.93 -10.84
C GLY A 265 -16.45 0.63 -11.05
N THR A 266 -15.98 0.33 -12.26
CA THR A 266 -15.19 -0.89 -12.51
C THR A 266 -13.68 -0.68 -12.44
N PHE A 267 -13.22 0.54 -12.18
CA PHE A 267 -11.80 0.86 -12.17
C PHE A 267 -11.44 1.89 -11.10
N GLN A 268 -10.16 1.92 -10.74
CA GLN A 268 -9.57 2.87 -9.82
C GLN A 268 -8.25 3.42 -10.37
N VAL A 269 -8.00 4.70 -10.14
CA VAL A 269 -6.80 5.41 -10.59
C VAL A 269 -5.87 5.60 -9.40
N ILE A 270 -4.62 5.17 -9.54
CA ILE A 270 -3.60 5.28 -8.49
C ILE A 270 -2.45 6.15 -9.00
N PHE A 271 -2.25 7.29 -8.35
CA PHE A 271 -1.09 8.14 -8.53
C PHE A 271 0.05 7.65 -7.64
N LEU A 272 1.13 7.18 -8.25
CA LEU A 272 2.37 6.76 -7.59
C LEU A 272 3.41 7.87 -7.78
N LEU A 273 3.63 8.67 -6.73
CA LEU A 273 4.50 9.84 -6.78
C LEU A 273 5.84 9.56 -6.07
N THR A 274 6.82 9.05 -6.82
CA THR A 274 8.15 8.64 -6.29
C THR A 274 9.23 9.71 -6.50
N SER A 275 9.03 10.61 -7.47
CA SER A 275 9.92 11.76 -7.74
C SER A 275 9.18 13.10 -7.66
N PRO A 276 9.87 14.26 -7.78
CA PRO A 276 9.22 15.57 -7.77
C PRO A 276 8.08 15.69 -8.79
N VAL A 277 6.98 16.32 -8.38
CA VAL A 277 5.77 16.42 -9.21
C VAL A 277 5.90 17.54 -10.24
N GLU A 278 5.68 17.21 -11.50
CA GLU A 278 5.67 18.14 -12.64
C GLU A 278 4.23 18.49 -13.06
N LYS A 279 4.03 19.61 -13.75
CA LYS A 279 2.70 20.05 -14.23
C LYS A 279 1.97 18.99 -15.07
N PRO A 280 2.61 18.20 -15.95
CA PRO A 280 1.92 17.15 -16.70
C PRO A 280 1.16 16.14 -15.81
N LEU A 281 1.72 15.76 -14.65
CA LEU A 281 1.05 14.90 -13.68
C LEU A 281 -0.17 15.58 -13.05
N LEU A 282 -0.05 16.86 -12.70
CA LEU A 282 -1.14 17.66 -12.14
C LEU A 282 -2.31 17.77 -13.12
N HIS A 283 -2.00 18.03 -14.39
CA HIS A 283 -2.99 18.04 -15.46
C HIS A 283 -3.65 16.67 -15.65
N THR A 284 -2.89 15.58 -15.52
CA THR A 284 -3.44 14.21 -15.57
C THR A 284 -4.44 13.96 -14.45
N PHE A 285 -4.12 14.37 -13.22
CA PHE A 285 -5.08 14.33 -12.11
C PHE A 285 -6.36 15.10 -12.44
N TYR A 286 -6.24 16.32 -12.96
CA TYR A 286 -7.40 17.14 -13.30
C TYR A 286 -8.29 16.50 -14.37
N GLU A 287 -7.70 15.93 -15.43
CA GLU A 287 -8.47 15.29 -16.51
C GLU A 287 -9.17 14.03 -15.99
N PHE A 288 -8.50 13.17 -15.20
CA PHE A 288 -9.16 12.02 -14.56
C PHE A 288 -10.27 12.44 -13.60
N PHE A 289 -10.00 13.39 -12.71
CA PHE A 289 -10.99 13.90 -11.76
C PHE A 289 -12.24 14.44 -12.46
N THR A 290 -12.05 15.17 -13.56
CA THR A 290 -13.14 15.74 -14.36
C THR A 290 -13.94 14.65 -15.08
N ASP A 291 -13.27 13.73 -15.78
CA ASP A 291 -13.96 12.70 -16.59
C ASP A 291 -14.55 11.56 -15.75
N MET A 292 -14.07 11.39 -14.52
CA MET A 292 -14.68 10.56 -13.50
C MET A 292 -15.75 11.30 -12.69
N GLU A 293 -16.15 12.52 -13.09
CA GLU A 293 -17.21 13.32 -12.44
C GLU A 293 -17.01 13.50 -10.93
N GLY A 294 -15.76 13.56 -10.47
CA GLY A 294 -15.40 13.71 -9.06
C GLY A 294 -15.55 12.45 -8.21
N HIS A 295 -15.66 11.26 -8.80
CA HIS A 295 -15.72 9.98 -8.06
C HIS A 295 -14.48 9.74 -7.16
N GLU A 296 -14.71 9.05 -6.03
CA GLU A 296 -13.73 8.77 -4.97
C GLU A 296 -12.71 7.65 -5.31
N ASP A 297 -12.66 7.19 -6.57
CA ASP A 297 -11.76 6.12 -7.02
C ASP A 297 -10.41 6.66 -7.52
N ILE A 298 -9.94 7.79 -6.99
CA ILE A 298 -8.59 8.33 -7.27
C ILE A 298 -7.79 8.35 -5.97
N ILE A 299 -6.69 7.59 -5.93
CA ILE A 299 -5.80 7.45 -4.78
C ILE A 299 -4.45 8.06 -5.11
N CYS A 300 -3.84 8.74 -4.13
CA CYS A 300 -2.45 9.18 -4.23
C CYS A 300 -1.57 8.46 -3.20
N ILE A 301 -0.47 7.86 -3.64
CA ILE A 301 0.53 7.23 -2.78
C ILE A 301 1.85 7.97 -3.01
N CYS A 302 2.41 8.53 -1.93
CA CYS A 302 3.66 9.28 -2.00
C CYS A 302 4.49 9.11 -0.72
N GLU A 303 5.71 8.59 -0.82
CA GLU A 303 6.57 8.49 0.36
C GLU A 303 7.01 9.88 0.88
N SER A 304 7.36 10.78 -0.03
CA SER A 304 7.96 12.06 0.33
C SER A 304 6.91 13.16 0.48
N GLU A 305 6.73 13.66 1.71
CA GLU A 305 5.89 14.84 1.97
C GLU A 305 6.28 16.04 1.10
N LYS A 306 7.58 16.23 0.85
CA LYS A 306 8.09 17.30 -0.02
C LYS A 306 7.58 17.17 -1.46
N ASN A 307 7.58 15.96 -2.02
CA ASN A 307 7.06 15.75 -3.38
C ASN A 307 5.53 15.90 -3.39
N TYR A 308 4.87 15.41 -2.33
CA TYR A 308 3.42 15.47 -2.17
C TYR A 308 2.86 16.90 -2.10
N GLN A 309 3.54 17.83 -1.42
CA GLN A 309 3.07 19.21 -1.21
C GLN A 309 2.57 19.90 -2.49
N LYS A 310 3.31 19.78 -3.60
CA LYS A 310 2.91 20.41 -4.87
C LYS A 310 1.66 19.77 -5.47
N TRP A 311 1.52 18.45 -5.35
CA TRP A 311 0.32 17.73 -5.77
C TRP A 311 -0.86 18.08 -4.88
N GLN A 312 -0.67 18.08 -3.56
CA GLN A 312 -1.69 18.42 -2.57
C GLN A 312 -2.27 19.80 -2.84
N SER A 313 -1.43 20.84 -2.90
CA SER A 313 -1.90 22.22 -3.12
C SER A 313 -2.69 22.38 -4.42
N PHE A 314 -2.39 21.58 -5.44
CA PHE A 314 -3.15 21.58 -6.70
C PHE A 314 -4.48 20.82 -6.57
N ALA A 315 -4.45 19.61 -6.00
CA ALA A 315 -5.62 18.77 -5.85
C ALA A 315 -6.67 19.38 -4.89
N GLU A 316 -6.21 20.04 -3.82
CA GLU A 316 -7.07 20.71 -2.84
C GLU A 316 -7.93 21.81 -3.47
N GLY A 317 -7.41 22.49 -4.50
CA GLY A 317 -8.16 23.48 -5.27
C GLY A 317 -9.30 22.89 -6.11
N SER A 318 -9.30 21.57 -6.34
CA SER A 318 -10.30 20.87 -7.17
C SER A 318 -11.36 20.13 -6.34
N CYS A 319 -10.95 19.37 -5.31
CA CYS A 319 -11.87 18.51 -4.55
C CYS A 319 -11.86 18.76 -3.03
N GLY A 320 -11.13 19.77 -2.54
CA GLY A 320 -11.09 20.15 -1.14
C GLY A 320 -10.11 19.35 -0.28
N LYS A 321 -9.65 19.96 0.81
CA LYS A 321 -8.63 19.40 1.71
C LYS A 321 -8.98 18.03 2.29
N GLU A 322 -10.21 17.86 2.75
CA GLU A 322 -10.64 16.60 3.37
C GLU A 322 -10.60 15.43 2.39
N THR A 323 -11.15 15.61 1.18
CA THR A 323 -11.14 14.59 0.12
C THR A 323 -9.72 14.18 -0.24
N VAL A 324 -8.85 15.17 -0.49
CA VAL A 324 -7.44 14.94 -0.83
C VAL A 324 -6.72 14.17 0.28
N ASN A 325 -6.93 14.57 1.53
CA ASN A 325 -6.34 13.86 2.67
C ASN A 325 -6.88 12.44 2.81
N ASN A 326 -8.17 12.23 2.63
CA ASN A 326 -8.80 10.91 2.78
C ASN A 326 -8.34 9.93 1.70
N SER A 327 -8.11 10.39 0.47
CA SER A 327 -7.67 9.57 -0.65
C SER A 327 -6.14 9.45 -0.80
N SER A 328 -5.36 10.05 0.11
CA SER A 328 -3.90 10.05 0.03
C SER A 328 -3.20 9.27 1.14
N VAL A 329 -2.21 8.46 0.77
CA VAL A 329 -1.29 7.77 1.66
C VAL A 329 0.09 8.41 1.52
N VAL A 330 0.49 9.18 2.53
CA VAL A 330 1.73 9.96 2.52
C VAL A 330 2.67 9.49 3.63
N GLY A 331 3.96 9.36 3.34
CA GLY A 331 4.97 8.96 4.33
C GLY A 331 5.20 7.44 4.45
N MET A 332 4.51 6.63 3.63
CA MET A 332 4.70 5.18 3.61
C MET A 332 5.77 4.80 2.57
N LYS A 333 6.80 4.07 2.99
CA LYS A 333 7.85 3.56 2.09
C LYS A 333 7.28 2.57 1.08
N MET A 334 7.83 2.55 -0.14
CA MET A 334 7.37 1.61 -1.17
C MET A 334 7.47 0.15 -0.72
N SER A 335 8.50 -0.23 0.05
CA SER A 335 8.60 -1.58 0.63
C SER A 335 7.45 -1.93 1.58
N HIS A 336 6.95 -0.96 2.34
CA HIS A 336 5.78 -1.15 3.21
C HIS A 336 4.48 -1.20 2.40
N VAL A 337 4.36 -0.37 1.36
CA VAL A 337 3.23 -0.42 0.41
C VAL A 337 3.16 -1.80 -0.22
N ASN A 338 4.29 -2.30 -0.73
CA ASN A 338 4.43 -3.63 -1.31
C ASN A 338 3.96 -4.72 -0.36
N ALA A 339 4.52 -4.76 0.85
CA ALA A 339 4.16 -5.75 1.87
C ALA A 339 2.67 -5.69 2.26
N THR A 340 2.12 -4.48 2.42
CA THR A 340 0.73 -4.29 2.82
C THR A 340 -0.24 -4.76 1.73
N LEU A 341 0.02 -4.39 0.47
CA LEU A 341 -0.88 -4.71 -0.63
C LEU A 341 -0.83 -6.18 -1.05
N GLN A 342 0.33 -6.84 -0.92
CA GLN A 342 0.42 -8.29 -1.09
C GLN A 342 -0.48 -9.06 -0.12
N HIS A 343 -0.71 -8.57 1.10
CA HIS A 343 -1.56 -9.26 2.09
C HIS A 343 -3.06 -9.19 1.78
N VAL A 344 -3.49 -8.24 0.96
CA VAL A 344 -4.92 -8.03 0.61
C VAL A 344 -5.24 -8.48 -0.81
N GLN A 345 -4.32 -9.21 -1.44
CA GLN A 345 -4.53 -9.82 -2.75
C GLN A 345 -5.12 -11.23 -2.59
N PRO A 346 -6.20 -11.54 -3.32
CA PRO A 346 -6.90 -12.82 -3.18
C PRO A 346 -6.09 -14.01 -3.70
N VAL A 347 -5.19 -13.76 -4.64
CA VAL A 347 -4.35 -14.73 -5.33
C VAL A 347 -2.93 -14.18 -5.31
N ASN A 348 -1.99 -14.94 -4.75
CA ASN A 348 -0.58 -14.66 -4.98
C ASN A 348 -0.34 -15.06 -6.44
N ALA A 349 -0.19 -14.12 -7.37
CA ALA A 349 0.14 -14.49 -8.74
C ALA A 349 1.48 -15.23 -8.67
N CYS A 350 1.45 -16.54 -8.87
CA CYS A 350 2.66 -17.32 -8.86
C CYS A 350 3.43 -16.89 -10.11
N ALA A 351 4.62 -16.31 -9.93
CA ALA A 351 5.50 -15.98 -11.04
C ALA A 351 5.91 -17.21 -11.88
N HIS A 352 5.53 -18.42 -11.44
CA HIS A 352 5.94 -19.68 -12.02
C HIS A 352 4.74 -20.60 -12.17
N LYS A 353 4.22 -20.71 -13.40
CA LYS A 353 3.19 -21.69 -13.75
C LYS A 353 3.85 -22.90 -14.40
N HIS A 354 3.22 -24.06 -14.31
CA HIS A 354 3.81 -25.29 -14.83
C HIS A 354 2.93 -25.98 -15.88
N LEU A 355 3.57 -26.36 -16.98
CA LEU A 355 2.93 -27.18 -18.02
C LEU A 355 3.36 -28.65 -17.87
N PRO A 356 2.45 -29.60 -18.09
CA PRO A 356 2.79 -31.01 -18.10
C PRO A 356 3.57 -31.35 -19.37
N VAL A 357 4.62 -32.18 -19.27
CA VAL A 357 5.31 -32.73 -20.44
C VAL A 357 4.98 -34.21 -20.65
N PHE A 358 5.12 -34.68 -21.89
CA PHE A 358 4.77 -36.07 -22.29
C PHE A 358 5.38 -37.15 -21.38
N VAL A 359 6.59 -36.92 -20.86
CA VAL A 359 7.30 -37.84 -19.97
C VAL A 359 6.88 -37.76 -18.50
N LYS A 360 5.70 -37.20 -18.20
CA LYS A 360 5.17 -36.98 -16.84
C LYS A 360 6.01 -36.04 -15.95
N GLY A 361 6.89 -35.24 -16.55
CA GLY A 361 7.54 -34.12 -15.88
C GLY A 361 6.70 -32.84 -15.96
N THR A 362 7.26 -31.74 -15.47
CA THR A 362 6.73 -30.39 -15.67
C THR A 362 7.78 -29.48 -16.27
N CYS A 363 7.35 -28.44 -16.98
CA CYS A 363 8.22 -27.34 -17.42
C CYS A 363 7.63 -26.00 -17.01
N LEU A 364 8.49 -25.02 -16.78
CA LEU A 364 8.09 -23.66 -16.41
C LEU A 364 7.44 -22.96 -17.60
N LEU A 365 6.28 -22.34 -17.36
CA LEU A 365 5.65 -21.34 -18.19
C LEU A 365 5.77 -20.00 -17.46
N GLU A 366 6.63 -19.13 -17.98
CA GLU A 366 6.76 -17.77 -17.47
C GLU A 366 5.52 -16.96 -17.82
N THR A 367 5.01 -16.15 -16.87
CA THR A 367 3.82 -15.32 -17.05
C THR A 367 3.92 -14.43 -18.30
N GLN A 368 5.09 -13.82 -18.52
CA GLN A 368 5.36 -13.01 -19.72
C GLN A 368 5.14 -13.78 -21.03
N ILE A 369 5.51 -15.07 -21.08
CA ILE A 369 5.37 -15.89 -22.29
C ILE A 369 3.89 -16.24 -22.51
N GLU A 370 3.17 -16.57 -21.43
CA GLU A 370 1.72 -16.83 -21.48
C GLU A 370 0.95 -15.60 -21.97
N GLU A 371 1.25 -14.41 -21.45
CA GLU A 371 0.58 -13.16 -21.84
C GLU A 371 0.86 -12.76 -23.30
N GLN A 372 1.94 -13.24 -23.91
CA GLN A 372 2.16 -13.08 -25.35
C GLN A 372 1.22 -13.97 -26.19
N MET A 373 0.73 -15.07 -25.61
CA MET A 373 -0.21 -16.01 -26.23
C MET A 373 -1.67 -15.65 -25.95
N HIS A 374 -2.03 -14.36 -26.02
CA HIS A 374 -3.36 -13.80 -25.71
C HIS A 374 -4.56 -14.47 -26.41
N SER A 375 -4.35 -15.21 -27.51
CA SER A 375 -5.41 -15.98 -28.18
C SER A 375 -5.71 -17.35 -27.54
N LEU A 376 -4.92 -17.78 -26.56
CA LEU A 376 -5.01 -19.09 -25.93
C LEU A 376 -5.40 -18.98 -24.45
N GLU A 377 -6.28 -19.87 -24.01
CA GLU A 377 -6.50 -20.14 -22.58
C GLU A 377 -5.66 -21.35 -22.19
N ILE A 378 -4.58 -21.13 -21.43
CA ILE A 378 -3.61 -22.18 -21.09
C ILE A 378 -3.92 -22.74 -19.70
N LEU A 379 -4.32 -24.01 -19.63
CA LEU A 379 -4.53 -24.71 -18.37
C LEU A 379 -3.21 -25.28 -17.84
N THR A 380 -2.78 -24.80 -16.68
CA THR A 380 -1.52 -25.21 -16.02
C THR A 380 -1.78 -26.23 -14.92
N VAL A 381 -0.75 -26.99 -14.53
CA VAL A 381 -0.84 -28.01 -13.46
C VAL A 381 -1.22 -27.38 -12.11
N ASP A 382 -0.82 -26.14 -11.91
CA ASP A 382 -0.97 -25.34 -10.71
C ASP A 382 -2.08 -24.28 -10.79
N HIS A 383 -2.89 -24.28 -11.85
CA HIS A 383 -3.83 -23.20 -12.20
C HIS A 383 -4.77 -22.75 -11.06
N CYS A 384 -5.17 -23.67 -10.16
CA CYS A 384 -6.04 -23.35 -9.03
C CYS A 384 -5.35 -23.46 -7.66
N ASN A 385 -4.08 -23.89 -7.61
CA ASN A 385 -3.31 -24.02 -6.36
C ASN A 385 -2.99 -22.66 -5.73
N GLU A 386 -3.07 -21.59 -6.51
CA GLU A 386 -2.85 -20.20 -6.07
C GLU A 386 -4.03 -19.66 -5.23
N THR A 387 -5.13 -20.39 -5.16
CA THR A 387 -6.33 -19.98 -4.42
C THR A 387 -6.11 -20.17 -2.91
N SER A 388 -6.14 -19.08 -2.14
CA SER A 388 -5.99 -19.17 -0.68
C SER A 388 -7.19 -19.87 -0.02
N LYS A 389 -6.95 -20.59 1.09
CA LYS A 389 -8.03 -21.22 1.87
C LYS A 389 -9.08 -20.20 2.33
N ASP A 390 -8.63 -19.01 2.68
CA ASP A 390 -9.49 -17.89 3.07
C ASP A 390 -10.41 -17.46 1.93
N PHE A 391 -9.86 -17.29 0.72
CA PHE A 391 -10.65 -16.99 -0.47
C PHE A 391 -11.69 -18.08 -0.75
N ILE A 392 -11.30 -19.36 -0.67
CA ILE A 392 -12.23 -20.48 -0.90
C ILE A 392 -13.37 -20.43 0.12
N ASN A 393 -13.07 -20.21 1.39
CA ASN A 393 -14.09 -20.15 2.45
C ASN A 393 -15.09 -19.01 2.23
N GLU A 394 -14.62 -17.87 1.72
CA GLU A 394 -15.45 -16.70 1.47
C GLU A 394 -16.26 -16.83 0.17
N GLU A 395 -15.64 -17.29 -0.92
CA GLU A 395 -16.24 -17.21 -2.27
C GLU A 395 -16.90 -18.51 -2.75
N LYS A 396 -16.63 -19.68 -2.16
CA LYS A 396 -17.17 -20.96 -2.69
C LYS A 396 -18.68 -20.97 -2.87
N THR A 397 -19.42 -20.40 -1.92
CA THR A 397 -20.90 -20.33 -1.98
C THR A 397 -21.36 -19.43 -3.13
N ASN A 398 -20.65 -18.34 -3.38
CA ASN A 398 -20.95 -17.42 -4.47
C ASN A 398 -20.66 -18.08 -5.82
N ILE A 399 -19.51 -18.75 -5.94
CA ILE A 399 -19.09 -19.50 -7.13
C ILE A 399 -20.12 -20.59 -7.48
N GLU A 400 -20.53 -21.41 -6.51
CA GLU A 400 -21.56 -22.44 -6.69
C GLU A 400 -22.90 -21.84 -7.11
N ARG A 401 -23.32 -20.76 -6.42
CA ARG A 401 -24.58 -20.08 -6.75
C ARG A 401 -24.58 -19.54 -8.18
N GLN A 402 -23.48 -18.97 -8.64
CA GLN A 402 -23.35 -18.48 -10.03
C GLN A 402 -23.43 -19.64 -11.03
N PHE A 403 -22.75 -20.75 -10.73
CA PHE A 403 -22.82 -21.97 -11.54
C PHE A 403 -24.26 -22.49 -11.67
N TYR A 404 -24.97 -22.70 -10.56
CA TYR A 404 -26.36 -23.19 -10.58
C TYR A 404 -27.36 -22.21 -11.20
N ARG A 405 -27.02 -20.91 -11.30
CA ARG A 405 -27.81 -19.91 -12.02
C ARG A 405 -27.51 -19.85 -13.52
N GLY A 406 -26.68 -20.75 -14.03
CA GLY A 406 -26.29 -20.80 -15.45
C GLY A 406 -25.16 -19.82 -15.81
N GLY A 407 -24.37 -19.38 -14.83
CA GLY A 407 -23.15 -18.60 -15.07
C GLY A 407 -22.10 -19.38 -15.85
N ARG A 408 -21.12 -18.67 -16.41
CA ARG A 408 -20.02 -19.29 -17.16
C ARG A 408 -19.16 -20.16 -16.23
N VAL A 409 -18.93 -21.41 -16.63
CA VAL A 409 -18.07 -22.35 -15.89
C VAL A 409 -16.61 -21.93 -16.04
N THR A 410 -15.85 -22.00 -14.94
CA THR A 410 -14.41 -21.71 -14.88
C THR A 410 -13.63 -22.94 -14.40
N TRP A 411 -12.32 -22.98 -14.60
CA TRP A 411 -11.45 -24.05 -14.08
C TRP A 411 -11.54 -24.20 -12.56
N LEU A 412 -11.80 -23.10 -11.84
CA LEU A 412 -12.00 -23.13 -10.40
C LEU A 412 -13.24 -23.95 -9.99
N ASN A 413 -14.31 -23.96 -10.79
CA ASN A 413 -15.48 -24.81 -10.52
C ASN A 413 -15.09 -26.30 -10.51
N PHE A 414 -14.35 -26.74 -11.54
CA PHE A 414 -13.89 -28.12 -11.64
C PHE A 414 -12.93 -28.47 -10.49
N TRP A 415 -11.97 -27.59 -10.19
CA TRP A 415 -11.02 -27.82 -9.12
C TRP A 415 -11.68 -27.91 -7.74
N LEU A 416 -12.67 -27.06 -7.44
CA LEU A 416 -13.42 -27.12 -6.19
C LEU A 416 -14.16 -28.46 -6.02
N ALA A 417 -14.76 -28.97 -7.09
CA ALA A 417 -15.44 -30.26 -7.09
C ALA A 417 -14.46 -31.44 -6.91
N GLU A 418 -13.35 -31.47 -7.67
CA GLU A 418 -12.33 -32.52 -7.55
C GLU A 418 -11.71 -32.59 -6.14
N ASN A 419 -11.52 -31.44 -5.50
CA ASN A 419 -10.98 -31.34 -4.15
C ASN A 419 -12.03 -31.43 -3.04
N LYS A 420 -13.30 -31.69 -3.38
CA LYS A 420 -14.43 -31.85 -2.43
C LYS A 420 -14.66 -30.63 -1.53
N TYR A 421 -14.48 -29.42 -2.07
CA TYR A 421 -14.84 -28.18 -1.39
C TYR A 421 -16.33 -27.83 -1.53
N VAL A 422 -16.98 -28.41 -2.54
CA VAL A 422 -18.38 -28.23 -2.93
C VAL A 422 -18.97 -29.61 -3.29
N ASP A 423 -20.29 -29.74 -3.18
CA ASP A 423 -21.03 -31.02 -3.28
C ASP A 423 -21.45 -31.37 -4.71
#